data_AF-A0AAP0JEM7-F1
#
_entry.id   AF-A0AAP0JEM7-F1
#
_cell.length_a   1.000
_cell.length_b   1.000
_cell.length_c   1.000
_cell.angle_alpha   90.00
_cell.angle_beta   90.00
_cell.angle_gamma   90.00
#
_symmetry.space_group_name_H-M   'P 1'
#
loop_
_entity.id
_entity.type
_entity.pdbx_description
1 polymer ?
#
loop_
_entity_poly.entity_id
_entity_poly.type
_entity_poly.pdbx_seq_one_letter_code
_entity_poly.pdbx_strand_id
1 'polypeptide(L)' 'MSTSLTPIREICTTEDTLKVRAKITRKWYSTNLNTNALMSMDILLLDENDVHIHATIPIYLAPDFEYLT' A
#
# COMPACT_ATOMS: atom_id res chain seq x y z
N MET A 1 4.93 6.11 23.95
CA MET A 1 4.03 6.93 23.09
C MET A 1 3.05 5.98 22.42
N SER A 2 1.75 6.13 22.68
CA SER A 2 0.72 5.38 21.93
C SER A 2 0.75 5.91 20.50
N THR A 3 1.04 5.07 19.50
CA THR A 3 0.99 5.54 18.11
C THR A 3 -0.46 5.49 17.68
N SER A 4 -1.06 6.67 17.47
CA SER A 4 -2.40 6.80 16.90
C SER A 4 -2.41 6.17 15.51
N LEU A 5 -3.49 5.46 15.20
CA LEU A 5 -3.77 5.01 13.84
C LEU A 5 -4.45 6.15 13.08
N THR A 6 -4.07 6.34 11.82
CA THR A 6 -4.64 7.34 10.92
C THR A 6 -5.68 6.66 10.01
N PRO A 7 -6.94 7.14 10.00
CA PRO A 7 -7.95 6.70 9.03
C PRO A 7 -7.51 7.03 7.59
N ILE A 8 -7.85 6.18 6.61
CA ILE A 8 -7.38 6.39 5.23
C ILE A 8 -7.86 7.74 4.67
N ARG A 9 -9.10 8.13 4.96
CA ARG A 9 -9.69 9.39 4.50
C ARG A 9 -8.97 10.66 4.99
N GLU A 10 -8.15 10.54 6.04
CA GLU A 10 -7.42 11.64 6.67
C GLU A 10 -5.95 11.69 6.22
N ILE A 11 -5.52 10.77 5.36
CA ILE A 11 -4.18 10.81 4.76
C ILE A 11 -4.05 12.12 3.96
N CYS A 12 -3.11 12.97 4.36
CA CYS A 12 -2.78 14.22 3.71
C CYS A 12 -1.32 14.26 3.28
N THR A 13 -0.97 15.12 2.32
CA THR A 13 0.36 15.18 1.71
C THR A 13 1.43 15.86 2.57
N THR A 14 1.11 16.23 3.82
CA THR A 14 2.04 16.95 4.71
C THR A 14 2.74 16.05 5.73
N GLU A 15 2.34 14.78 5.84
CA GLU A 15 2.96 13.82 6.75
C GLU A 15 3.67 12.71 5.97
N ASP A 16 4.98 12.58 6.18
CA ASP A 16 5.81 11.58 5.49
C ASP A 16 5.72 10.18 6.11
N THR A 17 5.18 10.06 7.32
CA THR A 17 5.11 8.77 8.04
C THR A 17 3.81 8.64 8.81
N LEU A 18 3.02 7.65 8.42
CA LEU A 18 1.69 7.37 8.97
C LEU A 18 1.59 5.90 9.34
N LYS A 19 0.68 5.57 10.27
CA LYS A 19 0.31 4.19 10.59
C LYS A 19 -1.17 4.00 10.35
N VAL A 20 -1.51 3.05 9.49
CA VAL A 20 -2.90 2.76 9.12
C VAL A 20 -3.22 1.31 9.50
N ARG A 21 -4.45 1.06 9.94
CA ARG A 21 -4.98 -0.29 10.07
C ARG A 21 -5.91 -0.55 8.88
N ALA A 22 -5.55 -1.53 8.07
CA ALA A 22 -6.33 -1.90 6.89
C ALA A 22 -6.18 -3.40 6.61
N LYS A 23 -7.15 -3.97 5.89
CA LYS A 23 -7.04 -5.30 5.29
C LYS A 23 -6.56 -5.18 3.85
N ILE A 24 -5.77 -6.15 3.40
CA ILE A 24 -5.44 -6.29 1.98
C ILE A 24 -6.65 -6.91 1.28
N THR A 25 -7.09 -6.28 0.20
CA THR A 25 -8.22 -6.78 -0.61
C THR A 25 -7.74 -7.35 -1.94
N ARG A 26 -6.63 -6.82 -2.48
CA ARG A 26 -5.97 -7.28 -3.69
C ARG A 26 -4.47 -6.97 -3.62
N LYS A 27 -3.67 -7.82 -4.26
CA LYS A 27 -2.22 -7.69 -4.39
C LYS A 27 -1.82 -8.20 -5.77
N TRP A 28 -1.00 -7.45 -6.52
CA TRP A 28 -0.49 -7.88 -7.83
C TRP A 28 0.85 -7.21 -8.15
N TYR A 29 1.55 -7.78 -9.13
CA TYR A 29 2.73 -7.16 -9.71
C TYR A 29 2.36 -6.32 -10.92
N SER A 30 2.90 -5.12 -10.99
CA SER A 30 2.75 -4.23 -12.14
C SER A 30 3.99 -4.28 -13.03
N THR A 31 3.76 -4.37 -14.33
CA THR A 31 4.79 -4.50 -15.35
C THR A 31 4.78 -3.31 -16.30
N ASN A 32 5.98 -2.92 -16.75
CA ASN A 32 6.12 -2.01 -17.87
C ASN A 32 5.71 -2.74 -19.16
N LEU A 33 4.66 -2.30 -19.83
CA LEU A 33 4.15 -2.97 -21.04
C LEU A 33 5.10 -2.90 -22.24
N ASN A 34 6.06 -1.96 -22.24
CA ASN A 34 7.02 -1.82 -23.34
C ASN A 34 8.27 -2.70 -23.15
N THR A 35 8.67 -2.94 -21.91
CA THR A 35 9.91 -3.67 -21.60
C THR A 35 9.67 -5.03 -20.94
N ASN A 36 8.41 -5.34 -20.57
CA ASN A 36 8.01 -6.47 -19.73
C ASN A 36 8.73 -6.53 -18.36
N ALA A 37 9.38 -5.44 -17.94
CA ALA A 37 10.04 -5.39 -16.65
C ALA A 37 9.03 -5.20 -15.51
N LEU A 38 9.20 -5.93 -14.41
CA LEU A 38 8.45 -5.69 -13.18
C LEU A 38 8.84 -4.32 -12.60
N MET A 39 7.85 -3.50 -12.25
CA MET A 39 8.04 -2.14 -11.76
C MET A 39 7.69 -1.97 -10.28
N SER A 40 6.61 -2.62 -9.84
CA SER A 40 6.11 -2.49 -8.48
C SER A 40 5.27 -3.70 -8.07
N MET A 41 5.07 -3.84 -6.77
CA MET A 41 3.95 -4.57 -6.20
C MET A 41 2.89 -3.57 -5.78
N ASP A 42 1.69 -3.72 -6.31
CA ASP A 42 0.54 -2.87 -6.02
C ASP A 42 -0.42 -3.60 -5.07
N ILE A 43 -0.92 -2.87 -4.08
CA ILE A 43 -1.80 -3.38 -3.03
C ILE A 43 -3.01 -2.47 -2.91
N LEU A 44 -4.20 -3.07 -2.87
CA LEU A 44 -5.44 -2.37 -2.53
C LEU A 44 -5.77 -2.62 -1.05
N LEU A 45 -5.74 -1.56 -0.25
CA LEU A 45 -6.00 -1.58 1.18
C LEU A 45 -7.42 -1.05 1.46
N LEU A 46 -8.10 -1.66 2.43
CA LEU A 46 -9.43 -1.26 2.90
C LEU A 46 -9.41 -1.07 4.42
N ASP A 47 -9.77 0.12 4.90
CA ASP A 47 -9.87 0.39 6.34
C ASP A 47 -11.24 0.00 6.92
N GLU A 48 -11.39 0.25 8.23
CA GLU A 48 -12.63 0.00 8.98
C GLU A 48 -13.79 0.95 8.62
N ASN A 49 -13.53 2.02 7.88
CA ASN A 49 -14.53 3.00 7.44
C ASN A 49 -15.02 2.74 6.00
N ASP A 50 -14.72 1.55 5.45
CA ASP A 50 -15.01 1.16 4.06
C ASP A 50 -14.31 2.04 3.00
N VAL A 51 -13.17 2.66 3.37
CA VAL A 51 -12.38 3.50 2.45
C VAL A 51 -11.24 2.68 1.87
N HIS A 52 -11.08 2.76 0.54
CA HIS A 52 -10.00 2.10 -0.17
C HIS A 52 -8.84 3.06 -0.49
N ILE A 53 -7.61 2.56 -0.44
CA ILE A 53 -6.44 3.25 -0.99
C ILE A 53 -5.56 2.28 -1.77
N HIS A 54 -4.98 2.78 -2.85
CA HIS A 54 -3.99 2.07 -3.65
C HIS A 54 -2.59 2.42 -3.15
N ALA A 55 -1.84 1.40 -2.74
CA ALA A 55 -0.45 1.52 -2.33
C ALA A 55 0.46 0.86 -3.37
N THR A 56 1.51 1.57 -3.76
CA THR A 56 2.51 1.09 -4.72
C THR A 56 3.84 0.92 -4.01
N ILE A 57 4.37 -0.31 -4.04
CA ILE A 57 5.66 -0.68 -3.46
C ILE A 57 6.66 -0.83 -4.60
N PRO A 58 7.77 -0.07 -4.64
CA PRO A 58 8.82 -0.24 -5.64
C PRO A 58 9.33 -1.68 -5.69
N ILE A 59 9.62 -2.20 -6.89
CA ILE A 59 9.96 -3.63 -7.08
C ILE A 59 11.14 -4.11 -6.23
N TYR A 60 12.12 -3.24 -5.95
CA TYR A 60 13.28 -3.60 -5.14
C TYR A 60 12.96 -3.77 -3.65
N LEU A 61 11.82 -3.25 -3.17
CA LEU A 61 11.30 -3.46 -1.80
C LEU A 61 10.25 -4.57 -1.75
N ALA A 62 9.61 -4.90 -2.88
CA ALA A 62 8.51 -5.86 -2.93
C ALA A 62 8.77 -7.23 -2.23
N PRO A 63 9.98 -7.82 -2.27
CA PRO A 63 10.25 -9.08 -1.57
C PRO A 63 9.97 -9.02 -0.06
N ASP A 64 10.13 -7.86 0.58
CA ASP A 64 9.89 -7.68 2.02
C ASP A 64 8.39 -7.64 2.39
N PHE A 65 7.50 -7.68 1.39
CA PHE A 65 6.05 -7.56 1.56
C PHE A 65 5.29 -8.77 0.96
N GLU A 66 6.00 -9.76 0.41
CA GLU A 66 5.40 -10.94 -0.23
C GLU A 66 4.55 -11.78 0.72
N TYR A 67 4.94 -11.85 1.99
CA TYR A 67 4.23 -12.62 3.02
C TYR A 67 2.94 -11.96 3.51
N LEU A 68 2.64 -10.72 3.09
CA LEU A 68 1.40 -10.05 3.49
C LEU A 68 0.19 -10.67 2.78
N THR A 69 -0.86 -10.92 3.55
CA THR A 69 -2.14 -11.51 3.13
C THR A 69 -3.32 -10.72 3.66
#